data_AF-A0A550HBA4-F1
#
_entry.id   AF-A0A550HBA4-F1
#
_cell.length_a   1.000
_cell.length_b   1.000
_cell.length_c   1.000
_cell.angle_alpha   90.00
_cell.angle_beta   90.00
_cell.angle_gamma   90.00
#
_symmetry.space_group_name_H-M   'P 1'
#
loop_
_entity.id
_entity.type
_entity.pdbx_description
1 polymer ?
#
loop_
_entity_poly.entity_id
_entity_poly.type
_entity_poly.pdbx_seq_one_letter_code
_entity_poly.pdbx_strand_id
1 'polypeptide(L)' 'MKIKTLTFRCRYWRPGTDFVSCITSRLRGQVIEGDVLLVSEKAISTASGNLVDESTIKPGKLAWF' A
#
# COMPACT_ATOMS: atom_id res chain seq x y z
N MET A 1 3.55 25.12 -11.11
CA MET A 1 3.58 23.77 -11.72
C MET A 1 2.20 23.16 -11.61
N LYS A 2 1.55 22.82 -12.73
CA LYS A 2 0.23 22.15 -12.73
C LYS A 2 0.46 20.65 -12.74
N ILE A 3 -0.04 19.95 -11.72
CA ILE A 3 0.02 18.48 -11.63
C ILE A 3 -1.38 17.95 -11.92
N LYS A 4 -1.47 16.96 -12.80
CA LYS A 4 -2.70 16.20 -13.02
C LYS A 4 -2.60 14.89 -12.23
N THR A 5 -3.59 14.59 -11.42
CA THR A 5 -3.65 13.35 -10.65
C THR A 5 -4.70 12.42 -11.25
N LEU A 6 -4.34 11.14 -11.37
CA LEU A 6 -5.25 10.06 -11.76
C LEU A 6 -5.39 9.11 -10.57
N THR A 7 -6.63 8.81 -10.19
CA THR A 7 -6.92 7.90 -9.09
C THR A 7 -7.40 6.56 -9.63
N PHE A 8 -6.77 5.48 -9.16
CA PHE A 8 -7.11 4.13 -9.57
C PHE A 8 -7.64 3.34 -8.39
N ARG A 9 -8.84 2.77 -8.53
CA ARG A 9 -9.36 1.81 -7.56
C ARG A 9 -8.79 0.44 -7.84
N CYS A 10 -8.11 -0.14 -6.85
CA CYS A 10 -7.71 -1.54 -6.81
C CYS A 10 -8.69 -2.35 -5.96
N ARG A 11 -8.60 -3.68 -6.03
CA ARG A 11 -9.30 -4.56 -5.08
C ARG A 11 -8.75 -4.33 -3.67
N TYR A 12 -9.47 -4.81 -2.67
CA TYR A 12 -9.00 -4.78 -1.29
C TYR A 12 -7.73 -5.63 -1.14
N TRP A 13 -6.67 -5.06 -0.55
CA TRP A 13 -5.41 -5.76 -0.34
C TRP A 13 -5.42 -6.49 1.00
N ARG A 14 -4.93 -7.72 0.97
CA ARG A 14 -4.74 -8.62 2.11
C ARG A 14 -3.28 -9.09 2.15
N PRO A 15 -2.81 -9.64 3.28
CA PRO A 15 -1.52 -10.34 3.30
C PRO A 15 -1.38 -11.32 2.13
N GLY A 16 -0.25 -11.24 1.41
CA GLY A 16 0.02 -12.05 0.22
C GLY A 16 -0.59 -11.54 -1.08
N THR A 17 -1.18 -10.34 -1.11
CA THR A 17 -1.69 -9.75 -2.36
C THR A 17 -0.54 -9.38 -3.28
N ASP A 18 -0.57 -9.85 -4.53
CA ASP A 18 0.34 -9.39 -5.59
C ASP A 18 -0.06 -7.97 -6.06
N PHE A 19 0.43 -6.98 -5.32
CA PHE A 19 0.15 -5.58 -5.59
C PHE A 19 0.82 -5.08 -6.87
N VAL A 20 1.95 -5.67 -7.29
CA VAL A 20 2.64 -5.27 -8.52
C VAL A 20 1.79 -5.60 -9.74
N SER A 21 1.29 -6.84 -9.85
CA SER A 21 0.38 -7.23 -10.92
C SER A 21 -0.95 -6.47 -10.87
N CYS A 22 -1.48 -6.24 -9.67
CA CYS A 22 -2.71 -5.46 -9.49
C CYS A 22 -2.56 -4.02 -10.01
N ILE A 23 -1.44 -3.35 -9.70
CA ILE A 23 -1.16 -1.98 -10.12
C ILE A 23 -0.90 -1.93 -11.63
N THR A 24 0.04 -2.75 -12.12
CA THR A 24 0.45 -2.75 -13.53
C THR A 24 -0.72 -3.06 -14.48
N SER A 25 -1.58 -4.00 -14.12
CA SER A 25 -2.80 -4.30 -14.90
C SER A 25 -3.75 -3.10 -14.99
N ARG A 26 -3.81 -2.25 -13.96
CA ARG A 26 -4.71 -1.10 -13.91
C ARG A 26 -4.14 0.15 -14.58
N LEU A 27 -2.82 0.33 -14.53
CA LEU A 27 -2.11 1.46 -15.13
C LEU A 27 -1.85 1.30 -16.63
N ARG A 28 -1.99 0.09 -17.17
CA ARG A 28 -1.72 -0.21 -18.58
C ARG A 28 -2.49 0.75 -19.50
N GLY A 29 -1.75 1.51 -20.32
CA GLY A 29 -2.30 2.47 -21.27
C GLY A 29 -2.79 3.80 -20.66
N GLN A 30 -2.56 4.04 -19.36
CA GLN A 30 -3.00 5.25 -18.64
C GLN A 30 -1.85 6.13 -18.15
N VAL A 31 -0.61 5.64 -18.24
CA VAL A 31 0.61 6.32 -17.75
C VAL A 31 1.67 6.37 -18.84
N ILE A 32 2.55 7.37 -18.76
CA ILE A 32 3.70 7.56 -19.64
C ILE A 32 5.00 7.53 -18.85
N GLU A 33 6.12 7.44 -19.57
CA GLU A 33 7.44 7.55 -18.95
C GLU A 33 7.62 8.92 -18.27
N GLY A 34 8.15 8.92 -17.05
CA GLY A 34 8.30 10.13 -16.23
C GLY A 34 7.14 10.39 -15.26
N ASP A 35 6.02 9.66 -15.38
CA ASP A 35 4.94 9.73 -14.39
C ASP A 35 5.39 9.15 -13.04
N VAL A 36 4.87 9.72 -11.95
CA VAL A 36 5.15 9.26 -10.58
C VAL A 36 3.95 8.50 -10.04
N LEU A 37 4.19 7.25 -9.64
CA LEU A 37 3.20 6.43 -8.95
C LEU A 37 3.26 6.66 -7.43
N LEU A 38 2.14 7.06 -6.85
CA LEU A 38 1.97 7.18 -5.40
C LEU A 38 1.23 5.96 -4.85
N VAL A 39 1.84 5.27 -3.88
CA VAL A 39 1.23 4.15 -3.15
C VAL A 39 1.37 4.42 -1.66
N SER A 40 0.31 4.14 -0.91
CA SER A 40 0.37 4.22 0.56
C SER A 40 1.32 3.15 1.10
N GLU A 41 2.23 3.54 1.99
CA GLU A 41 3.11 2.60 2.71
C GLU A 41 2.28 1.53 3.45
N LYS A 42 1.16 1.92 4.08
CA LYS A 42 0.23 0.99 4.73
C LYS A 42 -0.31 -0.09 3.78
N ALA A 43 -0.55 0.25 2.52
CA ALA A 43 -1.01 -0.71 1.53
C ALA A 43 0.07 -1.75 1.24
N ILE A 44 1.31 -1.30 0.99
CA ILE A 44 2.47 -2.18 0.78
C ILE A 44 2.69 -3.06 2.01
N SER A 45 2.69 -2.48 3.21
CA SER A 45 2.83 -3.19 4.49
C SER A 45 1.77 -4.28 4.66
N THR A 46 0.51 -3.98 4.34
CA THR A 46 -0.60 -4.95 4.37
C THR A 46 -0.37 -6.10 3.40
N ALA A 47 0.00 -5.81 2.15
CA ALA A 47 0.23 -6.83 1.13
C ALA A 47 1.45 -7.70 1.44
N SER A 48 2.49 -7.12 2.04
CA SER A 48 3.68 -7.82 2.52
C SER A 48 3.44 -8.67 3.78
N GLY A 49 2.23 -8.61 4.37
CA GLY A 49 1.89 -9.41 5.55
C GLY A 49 2.43 -8.84 6.87
N ASN A 50 2.80 -7.56 6.92
CA ASN A 50 3.29 -6.89 8.12
C ASN A 50 2.14 -6.47 9.06
N LEU A 51 1.08 -7.27 9.13
CA LEU A 51 0.01 -7.09 10.10
C LEU A 51 0.34 -7.90 11.35
N VAL A 52 0.25 -7.26 12.51
CA VAL A 52 0.51 -7.89 13.81
C VAL A 52 -0.77 -7.84 14.62
N ASP A 53 -1.10 -8.95 15.28
CA ASP A 53 -2.14 -8.98 16.29
C ASP A 53 -1.61 -8.34 17.58
N GLU A 54 -2.02 -7.11 17.84
CA GLU A 54 -1.59 -6.34 19.01
C GLU A 54 -1.98 -7.01 20.34
N SER A 55 -3.01 -7.85 20.37
CA SER A 55 -3.42 -8.56 21.59
C SER A 55 -2.36 -9.57 22.07
N THR A 56 -1.46 -9.99 21.18
CA THR A 56 -0.35 -10.90 21.50
C THR A 56 0.86 -10.16 22.08
N ILE A 57 0.88 -8.83 22.04
CA ILE A 57 2.02 -8.01 22.45
C ILE A 57 1.82 -7.52 23.88
N LYS A 58 2.78 -7.86 24.76
CA LYS A 58 2.80 -7.32 26.13
C LYS A 58 3.48 -5.94 26.14
N PRO A 59 2.82 -4.88 26.62
CA PRO A 59 3.45 -3.57 26.69
C PRO A 59 4.63 -3.58 27.66
N GLY A 60 5.75 -2.96 27.25
CA GLY A 60 6.89 -2.71 28.13
C GLY A 60 6.61 -1.54 29.08
N LYS A 61 7.46 -1.36 30.10
CA LYS A 61 7.29 -0.28 31.10
C LYS A 61 7.14 1.12 30.49
N LEU A 62 7.84 1.41 29.39
CA LEU A 62 7.77 2.68 28.65
C LEU A 62 6.53 2.81 27.75
N ALA A 63 5.94 1.70 27.31
CA ALA A 63 4.72 1.72 26.51
C ALA A 63 3.46 1.80 27.39
N TRP A 64 3.61 1.59 28.70
CA TRP A 64 2.54 1.62 29.68
C TRP A 64 2.41 2.99 30.39
N PHE A 65 3.51 3.73 30.52
CA PHE A 65 3.53 5.09 31.07
C PHE A 65 3.19 6.13 30.00
#